data_AF-A0A965RCF5-F1
#
_entry.id   AF-A0A965RCF5-F1
#
_cell.length_a   1.000
_cell.length_b   1.000
_cell.length_c   1.000
_cell.angle_alpha   90.00
_cell.angle_beta   90.00
_cell.angle_gamma   90.00
#
_symmetry.space_group_name_H-M   'P 1'
#
loop_
_entity.id
_entity.type
_entity.pdbx_description
1 polymer ?
#
loop_
_entity_poly.entity_id
_entity_poly.type
_entity_poly.pdbx_seq_one_letter_code
_entity_poly.pdbx_strand_id
1 'polypeptide(L)'
;LERELSYHSVSERYVLRDPLEGGEQKSFATLEEALAALGSVDSWPILVTSQLAEPGDYIVSVRASVRRGRLTDALRALMFWSDDWQRESEWYSWSLPR
;
A
#
# COMPACT_ATOMS: atom_id res chain seq x y z
N LEU A 1 -1.24 3.27 7.62
CA LEU A 1 -1.95 3.77 6.42
C LEU A 1 -1.53 2.87 5.27
N GLU A 2 -2.45 2.16 4.64
CA GLU A 2 -2.14 1.19 3.57
C GLU A 2 -3.10 1.43 2.40
N ARG A 3 -2.57 1.54 1.19
CA ARG A 3 -3.35 1.53 -0.06
C ARG A 3 -3.23 0.15 -0.67
N GLU A 4 -4.36 -0.44 -1.02
CA GLU A 4 -4.43 -1.80 -1.53
C GLU A 4 -4.94 -1.79 -2.96
N LEU A 5 -4.18 -2.40 -3.88
CA LEU A 5 -4.64 -2.70 -5.22
C LEU A 5 -5.01 -4.17 -5.33
N SER A 6 -6.24 -4.44 -5.76
CA SER A 6 -6.78 -5.80 -5.89
C SER A 6 -7.40 -6.02 -7.27
N TYR A 7 -7.33 -7.24 -7.79
CA TYR A 7 -8.03 -7.60 -9.03
C TYR A 7 -9.37 -8.26 -8.70
N HIS A 8 -10.44 -7.75 -9.27
CA HIS A 8 -11.79 -8.27 -9.10
C HIS A 8 -12.19 -9.07 -10.34
N SER A 9 -12.19 -10.39 -10.23
CA SER A 9 -12.37 -11.32 -11.36
C SER A 9 -13.75 -11.27 -12.00
N VAL A 10 -14.79 -10.91 -11.24
CA VAL A 10 -16.18 -10.85 -11.76
C VAL A 10 -16.36 -9.65 -12.69
N SER A 11 -15.76 -8.52 -12.34
CA SER A 11 -15.84 -7.30 -13.16
C SER A 11 -14.67 -7.15 -14.12
N GLU A 12 -13.64 -7.99 -13.99
CA GLU A 12 -12.37 -7.87 -14.72
C GLU A 12 -11.73 -6.49 -14.55
N ARG A 13 -11.75 -5.97 -13.32
CA ARG A 13 -11.21 -4.63 -13.01
C ARG A 13 -10.19 -4.68 -11.90
N TYR A 14 -9.23 -3.77 -11.99
CA TYR A 14 -8.32 -3.44 -10.91
C TYR A 14 -8.99 -2.41 -10.00
N VAL A 15 -9.01 -2.68 -8.70
CA VAL A 15 -9.70 -1.87 -7.70
C VAL A 15 -8.68 -1.39 -6.67
N LEU A 16 -8.50 -0.08 -6.62
CA LEU A 16 -7.67 0.62 -5.66
C LEU A 16 -8.54 1.06 -4.47
N ARG A 17 -8.15 0.63 -3.27
CA ARG A 17 -8.72 1.10 -2.02
C ARG A 17 -7.81 2.12 -1.39
N ASP A 18 -8.34 3.31 -1.17
CA ASP A 18 -7.67 4.38 -0.45
C ASP A 18 -8.37 4.62 0.90
N PRO A 19 -7.68 4.44 2.04
CA PRO A 19 -8.29 4.64 3.35
C PRO A 19 -8.65 6.11 3.64
N LEU A 20 -8.12 7.07 2.87
CA LEU A 20 -8.38 8.50 3.08
C LEU A 20 -9.58 9.03 2.30
N GLU A 21 -9.87 8.46 1.13
CA GLU A 21 -10.95 8.93 0.24
C GLU A 21 -12.33 8.41 0.69
N GLY A 22 -12.55 8.27 2.01
CA GLY A 22 -13.87 7.92 2.57
C GLY A 22 -14.43 6.57 2.11
N GLY A 23 -13.59 5.67 1.58
CA GLY A 23 -14.03 4.39 1.03
C GLY A 23 -14.38 4.43 -0.47
N GLU A 24 -14.12 5.55 -1.18
CA GLU A 24 -14.17 5.55 -2.65
C GLU A 24 -13.16 4.54 -3.21
N GLN A 25 -13.69 3.61 -4.00
CA GLN A 25 -12.90 2.61 -4.70
C GLN A 25 -12.70 3.07 -6.13
N LYS A 26 -11.46 3.40 -6.50
CA LYS A 26 -11.13 3.72 -7.88
C LYS A 26 -10.96 2.43 -8.65
N SER A 27 -11.56 2.36 -9.83
CA SER A 27 -11.57 1.14 -10.63
C SER A 27 -11.00 1.37 -12.01
N PHE A 28 -10.01 0.57 -12.39
CA PHE A 28 -9.24 0.71 -13.62
C PHE A 28 -9.40 -0.53 -14.51
N ALA A 29 -9.32 -0.33 -15.82
CA ALA A 29 -9.43 -1.42 -16.79
C ALA A 29 -8.09 -2.15 -16.96
N THR A 30 -6.97 -1.43 -16.80
CA THR A 30 -5.64 -1.97 -17.00
C THR A 30 -4.81 -1.94 -15.71
N LEU A 31 -3.84 -2.86 -15.61
CA LEU A 31 -2.89 -2.87 -14.50
C LEU A 31 -2.04 -1.59 -14.48
N GLU A 32 -1.67 -1.09 -15.66
CA GLU A 32 -0.83 0.09 -15.80
C GLU A 32 -1.48 1.34 -15.20
N GLU A 33 -2.74 1.62 -15.56
CA GLU A 33 -3.51 2.73 -14.98
C GLU A 33 -3.65 2.60 -13.46
N ALA A 34 -3.92 1.38 -12.99
CA ALA A 34 -4.04 1.09 -11.57
C ALA A 34 -2.72 1.31 -10.81
N LEU A 35 -1.59 0.91 -11.38
CA LEU A 35 -0.27 1.12 -10.78
C LEU A 35 0.11 2.60 -10.78
N ALA A 36 -0.19 3.34 -11.85
CA ALA A 36 0.01 4.79 -11.90
C ALA A 36 -0.78 5.49 -10.79
N ALA A 37 -2.05 5.13 -10.61
CA ALA A 37 -2.89 5.69 -9.54
C ALA A 37 -2.42 5.28 -8.13
N LEU A 38 -1.98 4.03 -7.95
CA LEU A 38 -1.42 3.54 -6.68
C LEU A 38 -0.09 4.26 -6.32
N GLY A 39 0.72 4.58 -7.33
CA GLY A 39 1.99 5.29 -7.17
C GLY A 39 1.84 6.79 -6.91
N SER A 40 0.75 7.41 -7.37
CA SER A 40 0.45 8.82 -7.08
C SER A 40 0.03 8.95 -5.61
N VAL A 41 0.91 9.51 -4.80
CA VAL A 41 0.71 9.75 -3.37
C VAL A 41 0.73 11.25 -3.13
N ASP A 42 -0.45 11.82 -2.95
CA ASP A 42 -0.65 13.26 -2.81
C ASP A 42 -1.37 13.55 -1.49
N SER A 43 -0.88 14.55 -0.75
CA SER A 43 -1.50 15.05 0.50
C SER A 43 -1.83 13.96 1.54
N TRP A 44 -1.08 12.85 1.57
CA TRP A 44 -1.32 11.77 2.52
C TRP A 44 -1.04 12.29 3.95
N PRO A 45 -2.01 12.26 4.88
CA PRO A 45 -1.84 12.74 6.25
C PRO A 45 -1.02 11.73 7.06
N ILE A 46 0.27 11.62 6.74
CA ILE A 46 1.24 10.82 7.49
C ILE A 46 1.67 11.49 8.80
N LEU A 47 1.40 12.79 8.95
CA LEU A 47 1.74 13.60 10.11
C LEU A 47 0.59 14.53 10.48
N VAL A 48 0.32 14.67 11.78
CA VAL A 48 -0.52 15.74 12.32
C VAL A 48 0.43 16.74 12.97
N THR A 49 0.39 18.01 12.57
CA THR A 49 1.33 19.05 13.01
C THR A 49 1.45 19.17 14.53
N SER A 50 0.40 18.82 15.27
CA SER A 50 0.38 18.81 16.74
C SER A 50 1.29 17.75 17.40
N GLN A 51 1.81 16.80 16.62
CA GLN A 51 2.72 15.76 17.08
C GLN A 51 4.20 16.09 16.80
N LEU A 52 4.47 17.17 16.08
CA LEU A 52 5.83 17.59 15.77
C LEU A 52 6.38 18.41 16.94
N ALA A 53 7.32 17.82 17.68
CA ALA A 53 8.14 18.56 18.63
C ALA A 53 9.10 19.47 17.84
N GLU A 54 8.99 20.79 18.02
CA GLU A 54 10.03 21.70 17.53
C GLU A 54 11.34 21.50 18.32
N PRO A 55 12.52 21.46 17.68
CA PRO A 55 12.86 21.06 16.31
C PRO A 55 13.29 19.58 16.25
N GLY A 56 12.75 18.80 15.30
CA GLY A 56 13.12 17.41 15.07
C GLY A 56 13.50 17.14 13.62
N ASP A 57 14.50 16.29 13.37
CA ASP A 57 14.79 15.77 12.04
C ASP A 57 13.85 14.57 11.77
N TYR A 58 12.97 14.69 10.78
CA TYR A 58 11.98 13.67 10.46
C TYR A 58 12.39 12.84 9.24
N ILE A 59 12.23 11.52 9.33
CA ILE A 59 12.42 10.58 8.23
C ILE A 59 11.07 9.99 7.84
N VAL A 60 10.77 10.05 6.55
CA VAL A 60 9.61 9.38 5.95
C VAL A 60 10.10 8.13 5.25
N SER A 61 9.38 7.03 5.40
CA SER A 61 9.71 5.73 4.79
C SER A 61 8.48 5.12 4.13
N VAL A 62 8.66 4.55 2.93
CA VAL A 62 7.62 3.85 2.18
C VAL A 62 8.13 2.49 1.71
N ARG A 63 7.25 1.49 1.63
CA ARG A 63 7.53 0.19 1.03
C ARG A 63 6.31 -0.35 0.31
N ALA A 64 6.53 -1.20 -0.68
CA ALA A 64 5.48 -1.93 -1.38
C ALA A 64 5.49 -3.40 -0.96
N SER A 65 4.33 -4.03 -0.92
CA SER A 65 4.22 -5.48 -0.74
C SER A 65 3.20 -6.07 -1.69
N VAL A 66 3.49 -7.27 -2.19
CA VAL A 66 2.58 -8.06 -3.02
C VAL A 66 2.13 -9.27 -2.22
N ARG A 67 0.82 -9.37 -2.01
CA ARG A 67 0.18 -10.51 -1.34
C ARG A 67 -0.55 -11.35 -2.40
N ARG A 68 -0.04 -12.54 -2.70
CA ARG A 68 -0.75 -13.48 -3.59
C ARG A 68 -1.82 -14.25 -2.81
N GLY A 69 -3.05 -13.74 -2.84
CA GLY A 69 -4.28 -14.44 -2.43
C GLY A 69 -4.60 -14.44 -0.93
N ARG A 70 -5.90 -14.46 -0.61
CA ARG A 70 -6.42 -14.78 0.73
C ARG A 70 -6.37 -16.29 0.91
N LEU A 71 -5.21 -16.83 1.23
CA LEU A 71 -5.09 -18.23 1.65
C LEU A 71 -5.89 -18.42 2.95
N THR A 72 -6.65 -19.51 3.04
CA THR A 72 -7.27 -19.94 4.31
C THR A 72 -6.18 -20.19 5.35
N ASP A 73 -6.49 -20.05 6.64
CA ASP A 73 -5.48 -20.21 7.70
C ASP A 73 -4.80 -21.59 7.68
N ALA A 74 -5.52 -22.63 7.26
CA ALA A 74 -4.96 -23.96 7.04
C ALA A 74 -3.89 -23.99 5.94
N LEU A 75 -4.11 -23.28 4.82
CA LEU A 75 -3.12 -23.17 3.74
C LEU A 75 -1.93 -22.30 4.14
N ARG A 76 -2.15 -21.28 4.99
CA ARG A 76 -1.09 -20.44 5.55
C ARG A 76 -0.12 -21.26 6.41
N ALA A 77 -0.64 -22.22 7.20
CA ALA A 77 0.18 -23.10 8.03
C ALA A 77 1.07 -24.05 7.20
N LEU A 78 0.58 -24.50 6.04
CA LEU A 78 1.34 -25.39 5.14
C LEU A 78 2.44 -24.66 4.36
N MET A 79 2.28 -23.36 4.13
CA MET A 79 3.20 -22.54 3.32
C MET A 79 4.29 -21.83 4.14
N PHE A 80 4.39 -22.07 5.46
CA PHE A 80 5.51 -21.60 6.30
C PHE A 80 6.88 -22.04 5.75
N TRP A 81 6.94 -23.11 4.95
CA TRP A 81 8.16 -23.61 4.32
C TRP A 81 8.53 -22.91 3.00
N SER A 82 7.68 -22.07 2.44
CA SER A 82 7.96 -21.33 1.20
C SER A 82 7.92 -19.83 1.48
N ASP A 83 9.07 -19.18 1.59
CA ASP A 83 9.21 -17.73 1.85
C ASP A 83 8.68 -16.82 0.72
N ASP A 84 8.17 -17.39 -0.37
CA ASP A 84 7.89 -16.68 -1.63
C ASP A 84 6.47 -16.06 -1.75
N TRP A 85 5.67 -16.12 -0.68
CA TRP A 85 4.25 -15.76 -0.72
C TRP A 85 3.96 -14.26 -0.47
N GLN A 86 4.81 -13.58 0.30
CA GLN A 86 4.75 -12.14 0.55
C GLN A 86 6.07 -11.52 0.07
N ARG A 87 6.06 -10.95 -1.14
CA ARG A 87 7.21 -10.19 -1.62
C ARG A 87 7.07 -8.76 -1.17
N GLU A 88 8.04 -8.29 -0.40
CA GLU A 88 8.14 -6.90 0.02
C GLU A 88 9.32 -6.24 -0.71
N SER A 89 9.20 -4.95 -1.02
CA SER A 89 10.35 -4.14 -1.40
C SER A 89 11.15 -3.78 -0.15
N GLU A 90 12.39 -3.37 -0.37
CA GLU A 90 13.13 -2.59 0.63
C GLU A 90 12.38 -1.30 0.99
N TRP A 91 12.72 -0.73 2.16
CA TRP A 91 12.24 0.59 2.54
C TRP A 91 12.94 1.67 1.72
N TYR A 92 12.15 2.57 1.15
CA TYR A 92 12.64 3.81 0.58
C TYR A 92 12.39 4.94 1.57
N SER A 93 13.47 5.63 1.99
CA SER A 93 13.42 6.62 3.06
C SER A 93 14.05 7.94 2.66
N TRP A 94 13.49 9.05 3.14
CA TRP A 94 14.04 10.40 2.92
C TRP A 94 13.79 11.32 4.12
N SER A 95 14.64 12.32 4.31
CA SER A 95 14.46 13.35 5.33
C SER A 95 13.50 14.43 4.86
N LEU A 96 12.61 14.89 5.74
CA LEU A 96 11.81 16.09 5.46
C LEU A 96 12.67 17.33 5.63
N PRO A 97 12.65 18.27 4.66
CA PRO A 97 13.29 19.57 4.84
C PRO A 97 12.62 20.32 6.00
N ARG A 98 13.43 21.11 6.71
CA ARG A 98 13.01 21.95 7.84
C ARG A 98 12.07 23.06 7.40
#